data_AF-A0A937ZWL0-F1
#
_entry.id   AF-A0A937ZWL0-F1
#
_cell.length_a   1.000
_cell.length_b   1.000
_cell.length_c   1.000
_cell.angle_alpha   90.00
_cell.angle_beta   90.00
_cell.angle_gamma   90.00
#
_symmetry.space_group_name_H-M   'P 1'
#
loop_
_entity.id
_entity.type
_entity.pdbx_description
1 polymer ?
#
loop_
_entity_poly.entity_id
_entity_poly.type
_entity_poly.pdbx_seq_one_letter_code
_entity_poly.pdbx_strand_id
1 'polypeptide(L)'
;MICQFYAWPPERAGKDQPLTASDSNSPDIDFDAITRKYEEERAKRLKAKGLGQYRQLKGEFARFARDPNAEPEFTRDPVKREVQVLVVGGGFGGLLGGAHLRKQGVDDIVFVDRAGDFGGTWYWNRYPGVRCDVEAYVYVPLLEETGFVPREKYAKGGEIQHQCRLIGEHFDLYRDALFRTSVKTMNW
;
A
#
# COMPACT_ATOMS: atom_id res chain seq x y z
N MET A 1 22.54 -6.64 8.37
CA MET A 1 23.14 -5.31 8.62
C MET A 1 22.00 -4.41 9.05
N ILE A 2 22.02 -4.03 10.33
CA ILE A 2 20.89 -3.58 11.12
C ILE A 2 20.53 -2.14 10.77
N CYS A 3 19.25 -1.87 10.52
CA CYS A 3 18.67 -0.53 10.55
C CYS A 3 18.98 0.11 11.92
N GLN A 4 19.90 1.06 11.95
CA GLN A 4 20.02 1.97 13.08
C GLN A 4 18.82 2.91 13.03
N PHE A 5 17.85 2.67 13.91
CA PHE A 5 16.96 3.74 14.37
C PHE A 5 17.87 4.83 14.94
N TYR A 6 17.86 6.01 14.32
CA TYR A 6 18.40 7.20 14.97
C TYR A 6 17.52 7.50 16.18
N ALA A 7 17.93 7.03 17.34
CA ALA A 7 17.50 7.57 18.61
C ALA A 7 17.95 9.04 18.64
N TRP A 8 16.99 9.95 18.82
CA TRP A 8 17.30 11.34 19.15
C TRP A 8 18.05 11.36 20.49
N PRO A 9 19.30 11.85 20.55
CA PRO A 9 20.05 11.84 21.80
C PRO A 9 19.39 12.82 22.79
N PRO A 10 19.16 12.43 24.06
CA PRO A 10 18.91 13.41 25.09
C PRO A 10 20.22 14.16 25.31
N GLU A 11 20.15 15.49 25.37
CA GLU A 11 21.29 16.37 25.68
C GLU A 11 22.28 16.64 24.53
N ARG A 12 21.91 17.55 23.62
CA ARG A 12 22.82 18.62 23.24
C ARG A 12 22.37 19.90 23.93
N ALA A 13 22.89 20.13 25.13
CA ALA A 13 22.94 21.45 25.75
C ALA A 13 23.92 22.33 24.93
N GLY A 14 23.51 22.71 23.73
CA GLY A 14 24.12 23.79 22.97
C GLY A 14 23.55 25.10 23.50
N LYS A 15 24.43 25.95 24.04
CA LYS A 15 24.17 27.28 24.60
C LYS A 15 22.90 27.93 24.04
N ASP A 16 22.00 28.32 24.93
CA ASP A 16 20.85 29.20 24.67
C ASP A 16 21.32 30.52 24.04
N GLN A 17 21.58 30.49 22.74
CA GLN A 17 21.48 31.69 21.92
C GLN A 17 19.99 31.83 21.58
N PRO A 18 19.31 32.88 22.06
CA PRO A 18 17.96 33.14 21.63
C PRO A 18 18.00 33.26 20.10
N LEU A 19 17.17 32.48 19.41
CA LEU A 19 16.88 32.67 18.00
C LEU A 19 16.23 34.06 17.86
N THR A 20 17.04 35.11 17.76
CA THR A 20 16.58 36.47 17.45
C THR A 20 16.39 36.55 15.94
N ALA A 21 15.36 35.86 15.45
CA ALA A 21 14.65 36.24 14.24
C ALA A 21 13.25 36.67 14.69
N SER A 22 13.16 37.91 15.15
CA SER A 22 11.88 38.59 15.33
C SER A 22 11.29 38.87 13.94
N ASP A 23 10.71 37.85 13.31
CA ASP A 23 9.73 38.09 12.26
C ASP A 23 8.45 38.57 12.95
N SER A 24 8.47 39.86 13.29
CA SER A 24 7.43 40.64 14.00
C SER A 24 6.12 40.79 13.23
N ASN A 25 5.87 39.92 12.25
CA ASN A 25 4.70 39.97 11.37
C ASN A 25 3.94 38.64 11.32
N SER A 26 4.21 37.74 12.26
CA SER A 26 3.40 36.53 12.45
C SER A 26 2.06 36.95 13.10
N PRO A 27 0.90 36.76 12.45
CA PRO A 27 -0.37 37.06 13.09
C PRO A 27 -0.50 36.25 14.39
N ASP A 28 -1.02 36.87 15.44
CA ASP A 28 -1.31 36.18 16.70
C ASP A 28 -2.37 35.10 16.44
N ILE A 29 -1.98 33.82 16.52
CA ILE A 29 -2.84 32.69 16.17
C ILE A 29 -3.64 32.30 17.41
N ASP A 30 -4.96 32.48 17.37
CA ASP A 30 -5.89 32.00 18.39
C ASP A 30 -6.11 30.48 18.26
N PHE A 31 -5.31 29.70 19.00
CA PHE A 31 -5.41 28.24 19.03
C PHE A 31 -6.74 27.73 19.64
N ASP A 32 -7.37 28.49 20.53
CA ASP A 32 -8.63 28.11 21.17
C ASP A 32 -9.79 28.23 20.19
N ALA A 33 -9.80 29.28 19.38
CA ALA A 33 -10.76 29.43 18.28
C ALA A 33 -10.61 28.31 17.23
N ILE A 34 -9.38 27.94 16.87
CA ILE A 34 -9.12 26.81 15.95
C ILE A 34 -9.64 25.49 16.54
N THR A 35 -9.34 25.23 17.81
CA THR A 35 -9.79 24.01 18.51
C THR A 35 -11.31 23.92 18.55
N ARG A 36 -11.99 25.02 18.94
CA ARG A 36 -13.46 25.10 18.93
C ARG A 36 -14.03 24.84 17.53
N LYS A 37 -13.40 25.41 16.49
CA LYS A 37 -13.82 25.16 15.11
C LYS A 37 -13.69 23.68 14.71
N TYR A 38 -12.64 22.98 15.13
CA TYR A 38 -12.50 21.55 14.92
C TYR A 38 -13.58 20.74 15.64
N GLU A 39 -13.92 21.10 16.87
CA GLU A 39 -14.99 20.44 17.62
C GLU A 39 -16.35 20.60 16.95
N GLU A 40 -16.68 21.81 16.50
CA GLU A 40 -17.91 22.09 15.74
C GLU A 40 -17.98 21.25 14.45
N GLU A 41 -16.90 21.19 13.67
CA GLU A 41 -16.85 20.42 12.42
C GLU A 41 -16.89 18.91 12.65
N ARG A 42 -16.28 18.43 13.74
CA ARG A 42 -16.35 17.04 14.18
C ARG A 42 -17.80 16.68 14.57
N ALA A 43 -18.45 17.52 15.37
CA ALA A 43 -19.81 17.29 15.85
C ALA A 43 -20.82 17.09 14.71
N LYS A 44 -20.68 17.83 13.60
CA LYS A 44 -21.53 17.68 12.38
C LYS A 44 -21.50 16.26 11.77
N ARG A 45 -20.39 15.53 11.95
CA ARG A 45 -20.12 14.26 11.28
C ARG A 45 -20.19 13.05 12.20
N LEU A 46 -20.32 13.25 13.51
CA LEU A 46 -20.51 12.15 14.45
C LEU A 46 -21.85 11.45 14.21
N LYS A 47 -21.79 10.16 13.89
CA LYS A 47 -22.97 9.30 13.68
C LYS A 47 -22.99 8.21 14.73
N ALA A 48 -24.12 8.05 15.42
CA ALA A 48 -24.30 7.05 16.47
C ALA A 48 -24.04 5.60 16.00
N LYS A 49 -24.29 5.31 14.71
CA LYS A 49 -24.07 3.98 14.12
C LYS A 49 -22.61 3.63 13.87
N GLY A 50 -21.68 4.59 13.97
CA GLY A 50 -20.26 4.37 13.68
C GLY A 50 -20.04 3.69 12.32
N LEU A 51 -19.28 2.59 12.29
CA LEU A 51 -19.03 1.80 11.08
C LEU A 51 -20.29 1.13 10.50
N GLY A 52 -21.34 0.93 11.30
CA GLY A 52 -22.61 0.36 10.85
C GLY A 52 -23.39 1.26 9.86
N GLN A 53 -22.89 2.48 9.60
CA GLN A 53 -23.40 3.31 8.51
C GLN A 53 -23.02 2.80 7.12
N TYR A 54 -21.98 1.96 7.01
CA TYR A 54 -21.52 1.40 5.74
C TYR A 54 -22.12 0.01 5.49
N ARG A 55 -22.33 -0.30 4.20
CA ARG A 55 -22.80 -1.62 3.76
C ARG A 55 -21.67 -2.36 3.05
N GLN A 56 -21.59 -3.67 3.27
CA GLN A 56 -20.67 -4.52 2.53
C GLN A 56 -21.16 -4.71 1.08
N LEU A 57 -20.22 -4.86 0.15
CA LEU A 57 -20.50 -5.19 -1.26
C LEU A 57 -20.85 -6.68 -1.40
N LYS A 58 -21.96 -7.10 -0.80
CA LYS A 58 -22.50 -8.48 -0.82
C LYS A 58 -23.95 -8.46 -1.28
N GLY A 59 -24.52 -9.65 -1.56
CA GLY A 59 -25.91 -9.79 -2.02
C GLY A 59 -26.15 -9.01 -3.32
N GLU A 60 -27.13 -8.13 -3.32
CA GLU A 60 -27.46 -7.26 -4.46
C GLU A 60 -26.26 -6.40 -4.96
N PHE A 61 -25.32 -6.07 -4.06
CA PHE A 61 -24.14 -5.25 -4.38
C PHE A 61 -22.92 -6.07 -4.78
N ALA A 62 -23.00 -7.41 -4.80
CA ALA A 62 -21.84 -8.27 -5.05
C ALA A 62 -21.18 -8.03 -6.42
N ARG A 63 -21.95 -7.54 -7.41
CA ARG A 63 -21.43 -7.19 -8.74
C ARG A 63 -20.34 -6.11 -8.68
N PHE A 64 -20.41 -5.18 -7.73
CA PHE A 64 -19.43 -4.11 -7.58
C PHE A 64 -18.11 -4.57 -6.96
N ALA A 65 -18.08 -5.76 -6.36
CA ALA A 65 -16.86 -6.38 -5.83
C ALA A 65 -16.20 -7.32 -6.84
N ARG A 66 -16.79 -7.52 -8.04
CA ARG A 66 -16.18 -8.34 -9.09
C ARG A 66 -15.01 -7.59 -9.70
N ASP A 67 -14.03 -8.36 -10.18
CA ASP A 67 -12.87 -7.82 -10.85
C ASP A 67 -13.22 -7.38 -12.27
N PRO A 68 -13.19 -6.06 -12.57
CA PRO A 68 -13.47 -5.58 -13.91
C PRO A 68 -12.28 -5.77 -14.87
N ASN A 69 -11.10 -6.12 -14.35
CA ASN A 69 -9.86 -6.20 -15.11
C ASN A 69 -9.43 -7.65 -15.40
N ALA A 70 -10.04 -8.62 -14.75
CA ALA A 70 -9.78 -10.03 -14.97
C ALA A 70 -10.46 -10.52 -16.25
N GLU A 71 -9.81 -11.46 -16.95
CA GLU A 71 -10.42 -12.11 -18.10
C GLU A 71 -11.68 -12.87 -17.67
N PRO A 72 -12.83 -12.69 -18.33
CA PRO A 72 -14.10 -13.23 -17.83
C PRO A 72 -14.16 -14.77 -17.81
N GLU A 73 -13.36 -15.45 -18.65
CA GLU A 73 -13.48 -16.89 -18.91
C GLU A 73 -12.41 -17.76 -18.23
N PHE A 74 -11.56 -17.18 -17.39
CA PHE A 74 -10.50 -17.96 -16.74
C PHE A 74 -11.09 -19.01 -15.79
N THR A 75 -10.65 -20.24 -15.99
CA THR A 75 -10.91 -21.36 -15.09
C THR A 75 -9.61 -22.07 -14.79
N ARG A 76 -9.54 -22.70 -13.62
CA ARG A 76 -8.39 -23.48 -13.16
C ARG A 76 -8.89 -24.61 -12.28
N ASP A 77 -8.29 -25.79 -12.41
CA ASP A 77 -8.58 -26.91 -11.53
C ASP A 77 -8.24 -26.58 -10.07
N PRO A 78 -8.95 -27.20 -9.09
CA PRO A 78 -8.60 -27.03 -7.69
C PRO A 78 -7.14 -27.41 -7.43
N VAL A 79 -6.39 -26.52 -6.78
CA VAL A 79 -5.01 -26.78 -6.39
C VAL A 79 -4.95 -27.12 -4.91
N LYS A 80 -4.41 -28.30 -4.61
CA LYS A 80 -4.02 -28.73 -3.27
C LYS A 80 -2.50 -28.87 -3.26
N ARG A 81 -1.83 -28.09 -2.41
CA ARG A 81 -0.36 -28.05 -2.34
C ARG A 81 0.09 -27.79 -0.91
N GLU A 82 1.13 -28.49 -0.49
CA GLU A 82 1.92 -28.14 0.69
C GLU A 82 3.05 -27.22 0.24
N VAL A 83 3.25 -26.12 0.96
CA VAL A 83 4.21 -25.08 0.57
C VAL A 83 5.05 -24.67 1.77
N GLN A 84 6.30 -24.28 1.52
CA GLN A 84 7.15 -23.68 2.54
C GLN A 84 6.64 -22.31 2.97
N VAL A 85 6.25 -21.45 2.03
CA VAL A 85 5.72 -20.12 2.32
C VAL A 85 4.48 -19.82 1.47
N LEU A 86 3.39 -19.41 2.13
CA LEU A 86 2.21 -18.85 1.49
C LEU A 86 2.16 -17.34 1.72
N VAL A 87 2.17 -16.56 0.63
CA VAL A 87 2.00 -15.11 0.67
C VAL A 87 0.58 -14.75 0.25
N VAL A 88 -0.19 -14.15 1.15
CA VAL A 88 -1.54 -13.68 0.88
C VAL A 88 -1.52 -12.20 0.52
N GLY A 89 -1.80 -11.89 -0.73
CA GLY A 89 -1.76 -10.55 -1.31
C GLY A 89 -0.57 -10.35 -2.24
N GLY A 90 -0.86 -9.88 -3.44
CA GLY A 90 0.06 -9.54 -4.53
C GLY A 90 0.31 -8.04 -4.67
N GLY A 91 0.03 -7.24 -3.64
CA GLY A 91 0.44 -5.83 -3.59
C GLY A 91 1.92 -5.66 -3.22
N PHE A 92 2.35 -4.42 -3.01
CA PHE A 92 3.74 -4.10 -2.64
C PHE A 92 4.26 -4.91 -1.44
N GLY A 93 3.47 -5.10 -0.39
CA GLY A 93 3.89 -5.90 0.77
C GLY A 93 4.24 -7.35 0.40
N GLY A 94 3.40 -7.99 -0.43
CA GLY A 94 3.66 -9.33 -0.93
C GLY A 94 4.86 -9.37 -1.87
N LEU A 95 4.94 -8.42 -2.81
CA LEU A 95 6.05 -8.32 -3.76
C LEU A 95 7.40 -8.13 -3.06
N LEU A 96 7.47 -7.23 -2.08
CA LEU A 96 8.66 -7.02 -1.25
C LEU A 96 9.03 -8.29 -0.47
N GLY A 97 8.04 -8.93 0.15
CA GLY A 97 8.23 -10.18 0.89
C GLY A 97 8.79 -11.29 0.00
N GLY A 98 8.17 -11.53 -1.17
CA GLY A 98 8.65 -12.55 -2.11
C GLY A 98 10.01 -12.23 -2.70
N ALA A 99 10.26 -10.99 -3.11
CA ALA A 99 11.56 -10.58 -3.61
C ALA A 99 12.66 -10.82 -2.56
N HIS A 100 12.40 -10.50 -1.29
CA HIS A 100 13.36 -10.76 -0.22
C HIS A 100 13.56 -12.26 0.03
N LEU A 101 12.48 -13.05 0.06
CA LEU A 101 12.57 -14.51 0.22
C LEU A 101 13.36 -15.17 -0.92
N ARG A 102 13.13 -14.76 -2.18
CA ARG A 102 13.89 -15.20 -3.35
C ARG A 102 15.37 -14.85 -3.23
N LYS A 103 15.69 -13.62 -2.81
CA LYS A 103 17.09 -13.20 -2.54
C LYS A 103 17.77 -14.04 -1.44
N GLN A 104 17.00 -14.63 -0.52
CA GLN A 104 17.50 -15.53 0.53
C GLN A 104 17.53 -17.02 0.09
N GLY A 105 17.20 -17.33 -1.17
CA GLY A 105 17.22 -18.71 -1.69
C GLY A 105 16.00 -19.55 -1.27
N VAL A 106 14.91 -18.92 -0.83
CA VAL A 106 13.65 -19.64 -0.59
C VAL A 106 12.93 -19.81 -1.93
N ASP A 107 12.76 -21.06 -2.36
CA ASP A 107 12.22 -21.34 -3.68
C ASP A 107 10.72 -21.70 -3.73
N ASP A 108 10.20 -22.33 -2.68
CA ASP A 108 8.81 -22.79 -2.62
C ASP A 108 7.90 -21.74 -1.97
N ILE A 109 7.64 -20.68 -2.74
CA ILE A 109 6.81 -19.54 -2.35
C ILE A 109 5.57 -19.51 -3.26
N VAL A 110 4.39 -19.63 -2.67
CA VAL A 110 3.12 -19.47 -3.40
C VAL A 110 2.47 -18.15 -3.03
N PHE A 111 2.09 -17.38 -4.06
CA PHE A 111 1.27 -16.19 -3.90
C PHE A 111 -0.20 -16.53 -4.07
N VAL A 112 -1.07 -15.93 -3.26
CA VAL A 112 -2.52 -15.97 -3.45
C VAL A 112 -3.07 -14.56 -3.39
N ASP A 113 -3.79 -14.14 -4.43
CA ASP A 113 -4.55 -12.89 -4.43
C ASP A 113 -5.89 -13.07 -5.13
N ARG A 114 -6.91 -12.33 -4.67
CA ARG A 114 -8.19 -12.20 -5.37
C ARG A 114 -8.03 -11.48 -6.70
N ALA A 115 -7.07 -10.56 -6.82
CA ALA A 115 -6.74 -9.85 -8.04
C ALA A 115 -6.34 -10.84 -9.15
N GLY A 116 -6.59 -10.45 -10.41
CA GLY A 116 -6.13 -11.21 -11.57
C GLY A 116 -4.64 -11.09 -11.90
N ASP A 117 -3.88 -10.25 -11.19
CA ASP A 117 -2.45 -9.99 -11.42
C ASP A 117 -1.82 -9.32 -10.17
N PHE A 118 -0.50 -9.16 -10.12
CA PHE A 118 0.17 -8.38 -9.09
C PHE A 118 -0.23 -6.91 -9.15
N GLY A 119 -0.09 -6.21 -8.03
CA GLY A 119 -0.28 -4.77 -7.90
C GLY A 119 -1.14 -4.35 -6.72
N GLY A 120 -1.98 -5.26 -6.21
CA GLY A 120 -2.88 -4.96 -5.09
C GLY A 120 -3.69 -3.70 -5.36
N THR A 121 -3.51 -2.66 -4.54
CA THR A 121 -4.13 -1.34 -4.75
C THR A 121 -3.99 -0.83 -6.19
N TRP A 122 -2.81 -0.97 -6.81
CA TRP A 122 -2.52 -0.48 -8.16
C TRP A 122 -3.08 -1.39 -9.26
N TYR A 123 -3.40 -2.64 -8.93
CA TYR A 123 -4.14 -3.52 -9.81
C TYR A 123 -5.62 -3.11 -9.89
N TRP A 124 -6.24 -2.92 -8.71
CA TRP A 124 -7.67 -2.65 -8.58
C TRP A 124 -8.06 -1.23 -9.02
N ASN A 125 -7.26 -0.22 -8.66
CA ASN A 125 -7.61 1.17 -8.88
C ASN A 125 -7.10 1.67 -10.23
N ARG A 126 -8.02 1.80 -11.20
CA ARG A 126 -7.73 2.29 -12.57
C ARG A 126 -8.65 3.43 -13.00
N TYR A 127 -9.21 4.17 -12.04
CA TYR A 127 -10.06 5.32 -12.34
C TYR A 127 -9.25 6.46 -12.97
N PRO A 128 -9.87 7.31 -13.82
CA PRO A 128 -9.17 8.42 -14.46
C PRO A 128 -8.51 9.35 -13.44
N GLY A 129 -7.21 9.62 -13.63
CA GLY A 129 -6.45 10.52 -12.75
C GLY A 129 -5.82 9.85 -11.52
N VAL A 130 -5.98 8.53 -11.34
CA VAL A 130 -5.34 7.79 -10.23
C VAL A 130 -3.81 7.95 -10.23
N ARG A 131 -3.25 8.34 -9.07
CA ARG A 131 -1.82 8.63 -8.84
C ARG A 131 -1.44 8.34 -7.40
N CYS A 132 -0.15 8.21 -7.11
CA CYS A 132 0.33 8.29 -5.73
C CYS A 132 0.34 9.75 -5.23
N ASP A 133 0.18 9.92 -3.92
CA ASP A 133 0.24 11.20 -3.20
C ASP A 133 1.62 11.44 -2.55
N VAL A 134 2.41 10.38 -2.39
CA VAL A 134 3.82 10.43 -1.99
C VAL A 134 4.70 10.46 -3.24
N GLU A 135 5.85 11.13 -3.14
CA GLU A 135 6.85 11.15 -4.20
C GLU A 135 7.26 9.73 -4.63
N ALA A 136 7.26 9.48 -5.94
CA ALA A 136 7.42 8.16 -6.53
C ALA A 136 8.76 7.49 -6.16
N TYR A 137 9.85 8.25 -6.12
CA TYR A 137 11.17 7.76 -5.71
C TYR A 137 11.24 7.25 -4.27
N VAL A 138 10.31 7.69 -3.41
CA VAL A 138 10.23 7.27 -2.01
C VAL A 138 9.19 6.16 -1.83
N TYR A 139 8.12 6.20 -2.63
CA TYR A 139 6.96 5.32 -2.46
C TYR A 139 7.04 4.01 -3.23
N VAL A 140 7.58 4.04 -4.46
CA VAL A 140 7.58 2.89 -5.36
C VAL A 140 8.79 1.99 -5.01
N PRO A 141 8.58 0.70 -4.69
CA PRO A 141 9.65 -0.16 -4.23
C PRO A 141 10.54 -0.68 -5.37
N LEU A 142 11.75 -1.10 -4.99
CA LEU A 142 12.68 -1.88 -5.82
C LEU A 142 13.08 -1.20 -7.15
N LEU A 143 13.14 0.14 -7.14
CA LEU A 143 13.51 0.94 -8.32
C LEU A 143 14.92 0.61 -8.82
N GLU A 144 15.87 0.45 -7.90
CA GLU A 144 17.27 0.14 -8.24
C GLU A 144 17.39 -1.27 -8.83
N GLU A 145 16.79 -2.28 -8.21
CA GLU A 145 16.89 -3.66 -8.68
C GLU A 145 16.23 -3.88 -10.03
N THR A 146 15.09 -3.22 -10.27
CA THR A 146 14.38 -3.31 -11.55
C THR A 146 14.92 -2.36 -12.62
N GLY A 147 15.77 -1.39 -12.25
CA GLY A 147 16.20 -0.29 -13.12
C GLY A 147 15.07 0.65 -13.53
N PHE A 148 13.92 0.60 -12.86
CA PHE A 148 12.76 1.39 -13.21
C PHE A 148 12.93 2.85 -12.75
N VAL A 149 12.68 3.79 -13.66
CA VAL A 149 12.75 5.23 -13.38
C VAL A 149 11.36 5.85 -13.55
N PRO A 150 10.73 6.33 -12.45
CA PRO A 150 9.45 7.03 -12.52
C PRO A 150 9.53 8.27 -13.43
N ARG A 151 8.55 8.42 -14.33
CA ARG A 151 8.48 9.51 -15.33
C ARG A 151 8.03 10.83 -14.71
N GLU A 152 7.23 10.77 -13.65
CA GLU A 152 6.68 11.93 -12.97
C GLU A 152 6.99 11.83 -11.47
N LYS A 153 7.16 12.98 -10.78
CA LYS A 153 7.38 13.03 -9.32
C LYS A 153 6.27 12.30 -8.55
N TYR A 154 5.04 12.37 -9.04
CA TYR A 154 3.87 11.67 -8.52
C TYR A 154 3.33 10.73 -9.60
N ALA A 155 3.78 9.48 -9.57
CA ALA A 155 3.54 8.48 -10.60
C ALA A 155 2.04 8.16 -10.75
N LYS A 156 1.63 7.90 -11.99
CA LYS A 156 0.26 7.50 -12.33
C LYS A 156 0.03 6.03 -11.96
N GLY A 157 -1.20 5.66 -11.65
CA GLY A 157 -1.50 4.28 -11.23
C GLY A 157 -1.11 3.22 -12.27
N GLY A 158 -1.26 3.50 -13.56
CA GLY A 158 -0.82 2.58 -14.62
C GLY A 158 0.70 2.37 -14.68
N GLU A 159 1.48 3.40 -14.33
CA GLU A 159 2.93 3.33 -14.24
C GLU A 159 3.37 2.51 -13.03
N ILE A 160 2.73 2.73 -11.88
CA ILE A 160 2.99 1.95 -10.67
C ILE A 160 2.60 0.48 -10.86
N GLN A 161 1.47 0.23 -11.53
CA GLN A 161 1.04 -1.11 -11.89
C GLN A 161 2.03 -1.82 -12.81
N HIS A 162 2.64 -1.10 -13.76
CA HIS A 162 3.70 -1.64 -14.60
C HIS A 162 4.91 -2.05 -13.76
N GLN A 163 5.33 -1.22 -12.80
CA GLN A 163 6.42 -1.56 -11.89
C GLN A 163 6.12 -2.80 -11.04
N CYS A 164 4.87 -2.99 -10.58
CA CYS A 164 4.48 -4.21 -9.86
C CYS A 164 4.71 -5.48 -10.69
N ARG A 165 4.43 -5.42 -12.00
CA ARG A 165 4.67 -6.53 -12.93
C ARG A 165 6.17 -6.75 -13.14
N LEU A 166 6.92 -5.67 -13.36
CA LEU A 166 8.38 -5.74 -13.49
C LEU A 166 9.04 -6.40 -12.28
N ILE A 167 8.59 -6.08 -11.06
CA ILE A 167 9.07 -6.73 -9.83
C ILE A 167 8.72 -8.23 -9.86
N GLY A 168 7.47 -8.57 -10.19
CA GLY A 168 7.01 -9.96 -10.27
C GLY A 168 7.81 -10.80 -11.27
N GLU A 169 8.18 -10.21 -12.40
CA GLU A 169 9.02 -10.83 -13.43
C GLU A 169 10.49 -10.93 -12.99
N HIS A 170 11.07 -9.83 -12.50
CA HIS A 170 12.47 -9.74 -12.11
C HIS A 170 12.84 -10.74 -11.01
N PHE A 171 11.95 -10.95 -10.03
CA PHE A 171 12.16 -11.90 -8.93
C PHE A 171 11.48 -13.25 -9.15
N ASP A 172 10.96 -13.52 -10.35
CA ASP A 172 10.30 -14.80 -10.69
C ASP A 172 9.20 -15.21 -9.70
N LEU A 173 8.37 -14.23 -9.32
CA LEU A 173 7.26 -14.40 -8.39
C LEU A 173 6.00 -14.90 -9.09
N TYR A 174 5.94 -14.77 -10.42
CA TYR A 174 4.83 -15.29 -11.22
C TYR A 174 4.79 -16.82 -11.27
N ARG A 175 5.94 -17.50 -11.12
CA ARG A 175 6.08 -18.96 -11.27
C ARG A 175 4.98 -19.75 -10.57
N ASP A 176 4.66 -19.37 -9.35
CA ASP A 176 3.78 -20.09 -8.45
C ASP A 176 2.59 -19.24 -7.96
N ALA A 177 2.29 -18.12 -8.66
CA ALA A 177 1.23 -17.20 -8.27
C ALA A 177 -0.16 -17.73 -8.62
N LEU A 178 -1.04 -17.76 -7.61
CA LEU A 178 -2.43 -18.18 -7.71
C LEU A 178 -3.35 -16.96 -7.59
N PHE A 179 -3.51 -16.26 -8.71
CA PHE A 179 -4.45 -15.14 -8.85
C PHE A 179 -5.91 -15.61 -8.82
N ARG A 180 -6.82 -14.64 -8.75
CA ARG A 180 -8.29 -14.86 -8.74
C ARG A 180 -8.75 -15.80 -7.62
N THR A 181 -7.99 -15.83 -6.52
CA THR A 181 -8.17 -16.78 -5.42
C THR A 181 -8.32 -16.00 -4.11
N SER A 182 -9.49 -16.07 -3.49
CA SER A 182 -9.74 -15.44 -2.19
C SER A 182 -9.56 -16.44 -1.05
N VAL A 183 -8.69 -16.13 -0.10
CA VAL A 183 -8.58 -16.89 1.15
C VAL A 183 -9.86 -16.71 1.96
N LYS A 184 -10.45 -17.81 2.45
CA LYS A 184 -11.68 -17.79 3.25
C LYS A 184 -11.45 -18.20 4.71
N THR A 185 -10.49 -19.08 4.95
CA THR A 185 -10.23 -19.70 6.24
C THR A 185 -8.74 -19.94 6.40
N MET A 186 -8.24 -19.78 7.62
CA MET A 186 -6.89 -20.15 8.02
C MET A 186 -7.01 -20.77 9.41
N ASN A 187 -6.54 -22.01 9.55
CA ASN A 187 -6.60 -22.76 10.80
C ASN A 187 -5.16 -23.17 11.14
N TRP A 188 -4.78 -22.96 12.40
CA TRP A 188 -3.48 -23.35 12.94
C TRP A 188 -3.67 -24.51 13.91
#